data_AF-A0A8D8ZPH4-F1
#
_entry.id   AF-A0A8D8ZPH4-F1
#
_cell.length_a   1.000
_cell.length_b   1.000
_cell.length_c   1.000
_cell.angle_alpha   90.00
_cell.angle_beta   90.00
_cell.angle_gamma   90.00
#
_symmetry.space_group_name_H-M   'P 1'
#
loop_
_entity.id
_entity.type
_entity.pdbx_description
1 polymer ?
#
loop_
_entity_poly.entity_id
_entity_poly.type
_entity_poly.pdbx_seq_one_letter_code
_entity_poly.pdbx_strand_id
1 'polypeptide(L)'
;MAVPKLEKEHLHMIPEFSGEVELLPEFISTTSKIVEYFYDNVNVNNFQNFVLLNTIKTKIKGQAKLNISSHQCDSWEQIKGALLSTYEDRRDTYTLRIELCNAKLQELW
;
A
#
# COMPACT_ATOMS: atom_id res chain seq x y z
N MET A 1 18.39 7.30 -18.54
CA MET A 1 18.17 8.52 -17.75
C MET A 1 18.77 8.28 -16.37
N ALA A 2 19.52 9.23 -15.80
CA ALA A 2 20.05 9.06 -14.45
C ALA A 2 18.89 9.10 -13.45
N VAL A 3 18.85 8.15 -12.53
CA VAL A 3 17.80 8.08 -11.51
C VAL A 3 17.94 9.30 -10.58
N PRO A 4 16.84 10.05 -10.33
CA PRO A 4 16.86 11.18 -9.42
C PRO A 4 17.33 10.76 -8.02
N LYS A 5 18.08 11.65 -7.35
CA LYS A 5 18.57 11.39 -5.99
C LYS A 5 17.40 11.39 -5.02
N LEU A 6 17.26 10.30 -4.25
CA LEU A 6 16.25 10.21 -3.19
C LEU A 6 16.64 11.09 -1.99
N GLU A 7 15.84 12.12 -1.72
CA GLU A 7 15.95 12.96 -0.53
C GLU A 7 14.98 12.53 0.58
N LYS A 8 15.32 12.88 1.83
CA LYS A 8 14.50 12.51 3.00
C LYS A 8 13.09 13.09 2.94
N GLU A 9 12.92 14.25 2.33
CA GLU A 9 11.63 14.94 2.21
C GLU A 9 10.63 14.12 1.39
N HIS A 10 11.08 13.46 0.32
CA HIS A 10 10.25 12.59 -0.50
C HIS A 10 9.76 11.36 0.27
N LEU A 11 10.56 10.86 1.21
CA LEU A 11 10.19 9.73 2.07
C LEU A 11 9.14 10.11 3.13
N HIS A 12 9.07 11.38 3.53
CA HIS A 12 8.03 11.88 4.44
C HIS A 12 6.65 11.93 3.79
N MET A 13 6.57 11.97 2.45
CA MET A 13 5.31 11.94 1.72
C MET A 13 4.61 10.57 1.77
N ILE A 14 5.35 9.49 2.11
CA ILE A 14 4.75 8.16 2.26
C ILE A 14 3.85 8.18 3.51
N PRO A 15 2.52 7.99 3.34
CA PRO A 15 1.60 7.96 4.47
C PRO A 15 1.85 6.72 5.33
N GLU A 16 1.39 6.75 6.57
CA GLU A 16 1.47 5.59 7.45
C GLU A 16 0.24 4.69 7.23
N PHE A 17 0.43 3.37 7.29
CA PHE A 17 -0.65 2.41 7.10
C PHE A 17 -0.64 1.37 8.22
N SER A 18 -1.75 1.25 8.96
CA SER A 18 -1.85 0.33 10.10
C SER A 18 -2.84 -0.82 9.89
N GLY A 19 -3.57 -0.81 8.78
CA GLY A 19 -4.54 -1.84 8.39
C GLY A 19 -5.93 -1.30 8.00
N GLU A 20 -6.08 0.03 7.91
CA GLU A 20 -7.33 0.69 7.56
C GLU A 20 -7.63 0.55 6.06
N VAL A 21 -8.63 -0.27 5.70
CA VAL A 21 -9.01 -0.55 4.29
C VAL A 21 -9.30 0.73 3.50
N GLU A 22 -9.88 1.74 4.13
CA GLU A 22 -10.21 3.02 3.50
C GLU A 22 -8.98 3.82 3.05
N LEU A 23 -7.87 3.70 3.78
CA LEU A 23 -6.62 4.42 3.51
C LEU A 23 -5.68 3.63 2.58
N LEU A 24 -5.98 2.36 2.32
CA LEU A 24 -5.19 1.49 1.46
C LEU A 24 -4.98 2.05 0.04
N PRO A 25 -6.00 2.58 -0.66
CA PRO A 25 -5.82 3.11 -2.01
C PRO A 25 -4.88 4.32 -2.06
N GLU A 26 -4.97 5.20 -1.07
CA GLU A 26 -4.11 6.38 -0.95
C GLU A 26 -2.65 5.98 -0.67
N PHE A 27 -2.46 5.04 0.27
CA PHE A 27 -1.13 4.51 0.58
C PHE A 27 -0.47 3.87 -0.64
N ILE A 28 -1.19 3.00 -1.36
CA ILE A 28 -0.67 2.33 -2.55
C ILE A 28 -0.35 3.35 -3.65
N SER A 29 -1.27 4.28 -3.94
CA SER A 29 -1.11 5.28 -5.00
C SER A 29 0.12 6.17 -4.77
N THR A 30 0.25 6.71 -3.56
CA THR A 30 1.37 7.60 -3.21
C THR A 30 2.70 6.84 -3.21
N THR A 31 2.73 5.64 -2.63
CA THR A 31 3.95 4.83 -2.58
C THR A 31 4.38 4.36 -3.97
N SER A 32 3.43 3.94 -4.82
CA SER A 32 3.71 3.55 -6.21
C SER A 32 4.37 4.68 -7.01
N LYS A 33 3.88 5.92 -6.89
CA LYS A 33 4.48 7.07 -7.60
C LYS A 33 5.92 7.33 -7.17
N ILE A 34 6.20 7.20 -5.87
CA ILE A 34 7.56 7.39 -5.32
C ILE A 34 8.47 6.26 -5.81
N VAL A 35 7.99 5.02 -5.81
CA VAL A 35 8.74 3.87 -6.33
C VAL A 35 9.02 4.03 -7.82
N GLU A 36 8.03 4.36 -8.65
CA GLU A 36 8.22 4.57 -10.09
C GLU A 36 9.25 5.67 -10.40
N TYR A 37 9.31 6.73 -9.58
CA TYR A 37 10.19 7.86 -9.83
C TYR A 37 11.64 7.64 -9.33
N PHE A 38 11.81 6.96 -8.21
CA PHE A 38 13.11 6.85 -7.52
C PHE A 38 13.72 5.45 -7.57
N TYR A 39 13.01 4.42 -8.01
CA TYR A 39 13.53 3.06 -8.08
C TYR A 39 14.44 2.88 -9.29
N ASP A 40 15.67 2.45 -9.02
CA ASP A 40 16.66 2.15 -10.06
C ASP A 40 16.46 0.74 -10.61
N ASN A 41 15.86 0.67 -11.80
CA ASN A 41 15.63 -0.58 -12.52
C ASN A 41 16.89 -1.15 -13.19
N VAL A 42 17.95 -0.35 -13.36
CA VAL A 42 19.20 -0.78 -14.00
C VAL A 42 20.16 -1.38 -12.98
N ASN A 43 20.23 -0.79 -11.79
CA ASN A 43 20.99 -1.31 -10.66
C ASN A 43 20.06 -1.68 -9.49
N VAL A 44 19.55 -2.91 -9.51
CA VAL A 44 18.63 -3.43 -8.48
C VAL A 44 19.24 -3.38 -7.07
N ASN A 45 20.55 -3.57 -6.96
CA ASN A 45 21.29 -3.56 -5.69
C ASN A 45 21.72 -2.14 -5.25
N ASN A 46 21.20 -1.09 -5.89
CA ASN A 46 21.48 0.27 -5.50
C ASN A 46 21.01 0.52 -4.05
N PHE A 47 21.87 1.14 -3.24
CA PHE A 47 21.54 1.49 -1.86
C PHE A 47 20.28 2.36 -1.76
N GLN A 48 19.99 3.18 -2.77
CA GLN A 48 18.75 3.96 -2.85
C GLN A 48 17.50 3.07 -2.83
N ASN A 49 17.50 1.96 -3.58
CA ASN A 49 16.39 1.00 -3.61
C ASN A 49 16.21 0.33 -2.23
N PHE A 50 17.32 -0.03 -1.59
CA PHE A 50 17.30 -0.60 -0.24
C PHE A 50 16.70 0.37 0.79
N VAL A 51 17.11 1.64 0.76
CA VAL A 51 16.57 2.69 1.65
C VAL A 51 15.08 2.90 1.40
N LEU A 52 14.67 2.98 0.13
CA LEU A 52 13.28 3.20 -0.26
C LEU A 52 12.38 2.05 0.23
N LEU A 53 12.73 0.80 -0.07
CA LEU A 53 11.95 -0.37 0.32
C LEU A 53 11.87 -0.52 1.84
N ASN A 54 12.97 -0.30 2.57
CA ASN A 54 12.93 -0.34 4.02
C ASN A 54 12.09 0.78 4.61
N THR A 55 12.10 1.98 4.01
CA THR A 55 11.26 3.07 4.48
C THR A 55 9.77 2.77 4.27
N ILE A 56 9.40 2.16 3.14
CA ILE A 56 8.03 1.69 2.92
C ILE A 56 7.64 0.67 4.01
N LYS A 57 8.52 -0.29 4.31
CA LYS A 57 8.29 -1.29 5.37
C LYS A 57 8.14 -0.66 6.77
N THR A 58 8.82 0.45 7.07
CA THR A 58 8.67 1.13 8.38
C THR A 58 7.42 1.98 8.49
N LYS A 59 6.88 2.45 7.36
CA LYS A 59 5.61 3.18 7.28
C LYS A 59 4.39 2.29 7.46
N ILE A 60 4.54 0.99 7.21
CA ILE A 60 3.57 -0.04 7.57
C ILE A 60 3.73 -0.34 9.07
N LYS A 61 2.67 -0.09 9.84
CA LYS A 61 2.65 -0.23 11.30
C LYS A 61 1.51 -1.16 11.76
N GLY A 62 1.39 -1.34 13.07
CA GLY A 62 0.28 -2.06 13.69
C GLY A 62 0.11 -3.50 13.19
N GLN A 63 -1.16 -3.90 13.02
CA GLN A 63 -1.53 -5.25 12.57
C GLN A 63 -1.12 -5.51 11.12
N ALA A 64 -1.11 -4.49 10.27
CA ALA A 64 -0.59 -4.60 8.90
C ALA A 64 0.86 -5.06 8.86
N LYS A 65 1.71 -4.52 9.73
CA LYS A 65 3.12 -4.94 9.78
C LYS A 65 3.28 -6.40 10.16
N LEU A 66 2.49 -6.88 11.13
CA LEU A 66 2.53 -8.29 11.56
C LEU A 66 2.11 -9.22 10.42
N ASN A 67 1.02 -8.90 9.74
CA ASN A 67 0.49 -9.68 8.62
C ASN A 67 1.42 -9.71 7.40
N ILE A 68 2.17 -8.63 7.15
CA ILE A 68 3.12 -8.59 6.02
C ILE A 68 4.45 -9.22 6.42
N SER A 69 4.86 -9.14 7.69
CA SER A 69 6.12 -9.74 8.15
C SER A 69 6.16 -11.27 8.06
N SER A 70 5.01 -11.93 8.01
CA SER A 70 4.91 -13.37 7.76
C SER A 70 5.19 -13.73 6.29
N HIS A 71 5.15 -12.75 5.39
CA HIS A 71 5.44 -12.92 3.97
C HIS A 71 6.86 -12.40 3.68
N GLN A 72 7.69 -13.18 2.98
CA GLN A 72 8.94 -12.66 2.42
C GLN A 72 8.60 -11.72 1.26
N CYS A 73 8.61 -10.41 1.55
CA CYS A 73 8.41 -9.37 0.55
C CYS A 73 9.72 -8.59 0.34
N ASP A 74 10.41 -8.90 -0.74
CA ASP A 74 11.69 -8.30 -1.14
C ASP A 74 11.53 -7.21 -2.21
N SER A 75 10.35 -7.11 -2.83
CA SER A 75 10.03 -6.07 -3.81
C SER A 75 8.77 -5.28 -3.43
N TRP A 76 8.65 -4.06 -3.98
CA TRP A 76 7.43 -3.26 -3.82
C TRP A 76 6.18 -4.00 -4.32
N GLU A 77 6.27 -4.69 -5.46
CA GLU A 77 5.14 -5.45 -6.01
C GLU A 77 4.66 -6.57 -5.08
N GLN A 78 5.59 -7.24 -4.38
CA GLN A 78 5.22 -8.23 -3.37
C GLN A 78 4.54 -7.60 -2.16
N ILE A 79 5.03 -6.44 -1.69
CA ILE A 79 4.42 -5.70 -0.58
C ILE A 79 3.01 -5.26 -0.97
N LYS A 80 2.87 -4.65 -2.15
CA LYS A 80 1.58 -4.19 -2.69
C LYS A 80 0.60 -5.35 -2.86
N GLY A 81 1.06 -6.48 -3.42
CA GLY A 81 0.26 -7.69 -3.57
C GLY A 81 -0.21 -8.25 -2.23
N ALA A 82 0.65 -8.30 -1.22
CA ALA A 82 0.31 -8.76 0.13
C ALA A 82 -0.69 -7.82 0.83
N LEU A 83 -0.53 -6.51 0.64
CA LEU A 83 -1.45 -5.49 1.16
C LEU A 83 -2.84 -5.61 0.55
N LEU A 84 -2.92 -5.68 -0.79
CA LEU A 84 -4.19 -5.89 -1.50
C LEU A 84 -4.81 -7.23 -1.12
N SER A 85 -4.02 -8.31 -1.06
CA SER A 85 -4.58 -9.61 -0.73
C SER A 85 -5.19 -9.67 0.67
N THR A 86 -4.67 -8.87 1.61
CA THR A 86 -5.10 -8.87 3.01
C THR A 86 -6.19 -7.84 3.31
N TYR A 87 -6.12 -6.66 2.70
CA TYR A 87 -6.93 -5.49 3.07
C TYR A 87 -7.80 -4.94 1.94
N GLU A 88 -7.76 -5.51 0.73
CA GLU A 88 -8.67 -5.10 -0.34
C GLU A 88 -10.12 -5.45 0.01
N ASP A 89 -11.02 -4.50 -0.24
CA ASP A 89 -12.46 -4.76 -0.17
C ASP A 89 -12.87 -5.67 -1.33
N ARG A 90 -13.26 -6.90 -1.02
CA ARG A 90 -13.65 -7.93 -2.00
C ARG A 90 -15.16 -8.15 -2.07
N ARG A 91 -15.98 -7.26 -1.49
CA ARG A 91 -17.43 -7.38 -1.58
C ARG A 91 -17.87 -7.43 -3.04
N ASP A 92 -18.61 -8.48 -3.38
CA ASP A 92 -19.11 -8.64 -4.73
C ASP A 92 -20.38 -7.81 -4.97
N THR A 93 -20.78 -7.68 -6.24
CA THR A 93 -21.99 -6.93 -6.61
C THR A 93 -23.28 -7.49 -5.99
N TYR A 94 -23.31 -8.78 -5.62
CA TYR A 94 -24.46 -9.39 -4.97
C TYR A 94 -24.54 -8.96 -3.50
N THR A 95 -23.44 -9.03 -2.75
CA THR A 95 -23.33 -8.51 -1.38
C THR A 95 -23.72 -7.03 -1.33
N LEU A 96 -23.18 -6.22 -2.25
CA LEU A 96 -23.48 -4.78 -2.33
C LEU A 96 -24.97 -4.50 -2.61
N ARG A 97 -25.63 -5.32 -3.43
CA ARG A 97 -27.07 -5.19 -3.70
C ARG A 97 -27.93 -5.47 -2.47
N ILE A 98 -27.56 -6.48 -1.68
CA ILE A 98 -28.25 -6.79 -0.41
C ILE A 98 -28.10 -5.63 0.56
N GLU A 99 -26.88 -5.11 0.73
CA GLU A 99 -26.60 -3.96 1.60
C GLU A 99 -27.42 -2.72 1.19
N LEU A 100 -27.48 -2.41 -0.11
CA LEU A 100 -28.27 -1.29 -0.64
C LEU A 100 -29.78 -1.45 -0.35
N CYS A 101 -30.33 -2.64 -0.57
CA CYS A 101 -31.74 -2.92 -0.26
C CYS A 101 -32.04 -2.76 1.24
N ASN A 102 -31.13 -3.23 2.10
CA ASN A 102 -31.28 -3.13 3.55
C ASN A 102 -31.20 -1.68 4.04
N ALA A 103 -30.30 -0.87 3.47
CA ALA A 103 -30.20 0.56 3.80
C ALA A 103 -31.50 1.31 3.48
N LYS A 104 -32.11 1.05 2.31
CA LYS A 104 -33.40 1.65 1.94
C LYS A 104 -34.54 1.28 2.88
N LEU A 105 -34.53 0.05 3.40
CA LEU A 105 -35.55 -0.37 4.37
C LEU A 105 -35.41 0.41 5.68
N GLN A 106 -34.19 0.71 6.15
CA GLN A 106 -33.97 1.48 7.38
C GLN A 106 -34.43 2.94 7.29
N GLU A 107 -34.52 3.53 6.10
CA GLU A 107 -35.06 4.89 5.90
C GLU A 107 -36.60 4.95 5.91
N LEU A 108 -37.27 3.79 5.85
CA LEU A 108 -38.73 3.68 5.77
C LEU A 108 -39.39 3.37 7.13
N TRP A 109 -38.60 3.26 8.20
CA TRP A 109 -39.03 3.05 9.59
C TRP A 109 -38.43 4.12 10.51
#